data_AF-A0A2V7KD07-F1
#
_entry.id   AF-A0A2V7KD07-F1
#
_cell.length_a   1.000
_cell.length_b   1.000
_cell.length_c   1.000
_cell.angle_alpha   90.00
_cell.angle_beta   90.00
_cell.angle_gamma   90.00
#
_symmetry.space_group_name_H-M   'P 1'
#
loop_
_entity.id
_entity.type
_entity.pdbx_description
1 polymer ?
#
loop_
_entity_poly.entity_id
_entity_poly.type
_entity_poly.pdbx_seq_one_letter_code
_entity_poly.pdbx_strand_id
1 'polypeptide(L)'
;LDTRTNGVDVTGDVHVPAGRGMLDLNAAVNYTKNRITRVDPLPQILQGKPTDLTSILDLVTKVGIEEERPAWRGTLTAQYTIGRVHGLGRLSYYGCFASAQPSFTDRETYGGKTLIDAEVGYHFSDVNLAIGARNLFDVYPDKPKAEFNNNDNTFPWAAASPFGYNGRYLYARAEVRLIQ
;
A
#
# COMPACT_ATOMS: atom_id res chain seq x y z
N LEU A 1 -8.59 26.68 -4.33
CA LEU A 1 -7.64 25.78 -3.62
C LEU A 1 -6.65 25.30 -4.67
N ASP A 2 -5.36 25.50 -4.43
CA ASP A 2 -4.31 25.02 -5.34
C ASP A 2 -3.52 23.91 -4.68
N THR A 3 -3.24 22.85 -5.43
CA THR A 3 -2.44 21.70 -5.00
C THR A 3 -1.30 21.46 -5.97
N ARG A 4 -0.18 20.95 -5.44
CA ARG A 4 0.96 20.49 -6.24
C ARG A 4 1.33 19.06 -5.85
N THR A 5 1.52 18.22 -6.85
CA THR A 5 2.04 16.87 -6.71
C THR A 5 3.41 16.79 -7.38
N ASN A 6 4.41 16.32 -6.65
CA ASN A 6 5.73 16.02 -7.21
C ASN A 6 6.09 14.58 -6.85
N GLY A 7 6.73 13.87 -7.77
CA GLY A 7 7.17 12.52 -7.51
C GLY A 7 8.28 12.04 -8.44
N VAL A 8 8.83 10.89 -8.08
CA VAL A 8 9.85 10.16 -8.83
C VAL A 8 9.45 8.69 -8.85
N ASP A 9 9.51 8.09 -10.03
CA ASP A 9 9.25 6.68 -10.28
C ASP A 9 10.52 6.03 -10.85
N VAL A 10 10.91 4.90 -10.27
CA VAL A 10 12.04 4.10 -10.74
C VAL A 10 11.59 2.65 -10.88
N THR A 11 11.76 2.10 -12.07
CA THR A 11 11.46 0.69 -12.38
C THR A 11 12.69 0.04 -13.00
N GLY A 12 12.90 -1.24 -12.69
CA GLY A 12 14.00 -2.01 -13.26
C GLY A 12 13.64 -3.49 -13.37
N ASP A 13 14.10 -4.09 -14.46
CA ASP A 13 13.85 -5.47 -14.82
C ASP A 13 15.15 -6.14 -15.24
N VAL A 14 15.40 -7.33 -14.71
CA VAL A 14 16.59 -8.12 -15.02
C VAL A 14 16.18 -9.57 -15.22
N HIS A 15 16.59 -10.14 -16.35
CA HIS A 15 16.41 -11.54 -16.69
C HIS A 15 17.78 -12.17 -16.93
N VAL A 16 18.26 -12.98 -15.98
CA VAL A 16 19.63 -13.49 -16.01
C VAL A 16 19.72 -14.96 -15.61
N PRO A 17 20.64 -15.72 -16.22
CA PRO A 17 21.01 -17.04 -15.71
C PRO A 17 21.59 -16.90 -14.30
N ALA A 18 21.10 -17.70 -13.36
CA ALA A 18 21.61 -17.76 -12.00
C ALA A 18 21.84 -19.23 -11.62
N GLY A 19 23.11 -19.65 -11.61
CA GLY A 19 23.49 -21.04 -11.38
C GLY A 19 22.89 -21.98 -12.43
N ARG A 20 22.00 -22.88 -12.00
CA ARG A 20 21.34 -23.87 -12.88
C ARG A 20 19.97 -23.44 -13.39
N GLY A 21 19.52 -22.24 -13.01
CA GLY A 21 18.19 -21.74 -13.34
C GLY A 21 18.22 -20.35 -13.95
N MET A 22 17.02 -19.81 -14.14
CA MET A 22 16.79 -18.46 -14.64
C MET A 22 16.15 -17.61 -13.55
N LEU A 23 16.71 -16.42 -13.32
CA LEU A 23 16.20 -15.44 -12.37
C LEU A 23 15.58 -14.27 -13.14
N ASP A 24 14.31 -14.03 -12.85
CA ASP A 24 13.55 -12.85 -13.24
C ASP A 24 13.39 -11.94 -12.02
N LEU A 25 13.98 -10.76 -12.06
CA LEU A 25 13.89 -9.75 -11.01
C LEU A 25 13.21 -8.50 -11.56
N ASN A 26 12.08 -8.11 -10.94
CA ASN A 26 11.40 -6.85 -11.21
C ASN A 26 11.39 -6.01 -9.93
N ALA A 27 11.78 -4.74 -10.03
CA ALA A 27 11.73 -3.79 -8.94
C ALA A 27 11.02 -2.52 -9.40
N ALA A 28 10.18 -1.96 -8.53
CA ALA A 28 9.56 -0.66 -8.72
C ALA A 28 9.56 0.11 -7.40
N VAL A 29 9.92 1.39 -7.43
CA VAL A 29 9.87 2.30 -6.29
C VAL A 29 9.26 3.62 -6.75
N ASN A 30 8.27 4.09 -6.01
CA ASN A 30 7.62 5.38 -6.20
C ASN A 30 7.83 6.24 -4.95
N TYR A 31 8.20 7.50 -5.16
CA TYR A 31 8.09 8.55 -4.17
C TYR A 31 7.15 9.63 -4.70
N THR A 32 6.01 9.85 -4.06
CA THR A 32 5.03 10.88 -4.47
C THR A 32 4.60 11.71 -3.28
N LYS A 33 4.58 13.04 -3.44
CA LYS A 33 4.20 13.97 -2.38
C LYS A 33 3.21 15.01 -2.88
N ASN A 34 2.06 15.08 -2.21
CA ASN A 34 1.03 16.07 -2.43
C ASN A 34 1.16 17.20 -1.41
N ARG A 35 0.96 18.44 -1.86
CA ARG A 35 0.95 19.63 -1.02
C ARG A 35 -0.14 20.60 -1.46
N ILE A 36 -0.83 21.18 -0.50
CA ILE A 36 -1.72 22.31 -0.69
C ILE A 36 -0.85 23.56 -0.69
N THR A 37 -0.79 24.25 -1.83
CA THR A 37 0.08 25.42 -1.99
C THR A 37 -0.67 26.73 -1.72
N ARG A 38 -1.99 26.73 -1.85
CA ARG A 38 -2.81 27.92 -1.64
C ARG A 38 -4.24 27.56 -1.26
N VAL A 39 -4.77 28.19 -0.23
CA VAL A 39 -6.19 28.16 0.13
C VAL A 39 -6.78 29.54 -0.17
N ASP A 40 -7.95 29.59 -0.80
CA ASP A 40 -8.63 30.86 -1.07
C ASP A 40 -9.09 31.51 0.25
N PRO A 41 -9.11 32.85 0.34
CA PRO A 41 -9.64 33.53 1.51
C PRO A 41 -11.15 33.26 1.68
N LEU A 42 -11.65 33.45 2.90
CA LEU A 42 -13.08 33.40 3.19
C LEU A 42 -13.86 34.40 2.32
N PRO A 43 -14.95 33.97 1.65
CA PRO A 43 -15.84 34.87 0.94
C PRO A 43 -16.32 36.02 1.84
N GLN A 44 -16.47 37.22 1.27
CA GLN A 44 -16.77 38.43 2.03
C GLN A 44 -18.03 38.32 2.91
N ILE A 45 -19.05 37.60 2.45
CA ILE A 45 -20.30 37.37 3.20
C ILE A 45 -20.10 36.59 4.52
N LEU A 46 -19.01 35.82 4.62
CA LEU A 46 -18.66 35.02 5.79
C LEU A 46 -17.62 35.71 6.69
N GLN A 47 -17.03 36.84 6.26
CA GLN A 47 -16.06 37.57 7.07
C GLN A 47 -16.75 38.22 8.28
N GLY A 48 -16.13 38.11 9.47
CA GLY A 48 -16.66 38.66 10.72
C GLY A 48 -17.86 37.91 11.31
N LYS A 49 -18.26 36.76 10.74
CA LYS A 49 -19.26 35.88 11.34
C LYS A 49 -18.60 35.01 12.43
N PRO A 50 -19.27 34.80 13.58
CA PRO A 50 -18.78 33.86 14.59
C PRO A 50 -18.62 32.46 13.97
N THR A 51 -17.45 31.86 14.15
CA THR A 51 -17.15 30.49 13.71
C THR A 51 -16.05 29.91 14.59
N ASP A 52 -16.15 28.62 14.88
CA ASP A 52 -15.11 27.85 15.56
C ASP A 52 -14.08 27.29 14.57
N LEU A 53 -14.32 27.44 13.26
CA LEU A 53 -13.44 26.98 12.20
C LEU A 53 -12.31 27.99 11.96
N THR A 54 -11.07 27.54 12.11
CA THR A 54 -9.86 28.36 11.92
C THR A 54 -9.41 28.46 10.45
N SER A 55 -10.04 27.71 9.55
CA SER A 55 -9.73 27.63 8.12
C SER A 55 -10.96 27.17 7.33
N ILE A 56 -11.06 27.55 6.05
CA ILE A 56 -12.09 27.03 5.12
C ILE A 56 -11.92 25.53 4.88
N LEU A 57 -10.68 25.07 5.04
CA LEU A 57 -10.27 23.68 4.91
C LEU A 57 -10.09 23.08 6.29
N ASP A 58 -10.81 22.01 6.57
CA ASP A 58 -10.68 21.24 7.81
C ASP A 58 -9.41 20.37 7.79
N LEU A 59 -9.04 19.87 8.98
CA LEU A 59 -7.86 19.04 9.15
C LEU A 59 -7.98 17.73 8.36
N VAL A 60 -9.16 17.12 8.34
CA VAL A 60 -9.42 15.86 7.63
C VAL A 60 -9.13 16.01 6.15
N THR A 61 -9.66 17.06 5.50
CA THR A 61 -9.38 17.30 4.08
C THR A 61 -7.91 17.59 3.83
N LYS A 62 -7.26 18.36 4.72
CA LYS A 62 -5.82 18.63 4.60
C LYS A 62 -5.00 17.34 4.65
N VAL A 63 -5.24 16.48 5.65
CA VAL A 63 -4.53 15.20 5.82
C VAL A 63 -4.86 14.25 4.65
N GLY A 64 -6.11 14.21 4.21
CA GLY A 64 -6.56 13.44 3.05
C GLY A 64 -5.82 13.80 1.76
N ILE A 65 -5.61 15.08 1.52
CA ILE A 65 -4.88 15.55 0.33
C ILE A 65 -3.37 15.31 0.45
N GLU A 66 -2.78 15.61 1.61
CA GLU A 66 -1.31 15.70 1.75
C GLU A 66 -0.63 14.43 2.28
N GLU A 67 -1.33 13.58 3.03
CA GLU A 67 -0.70 12.58 3.91
C GLU A 67 -1.41 11.22 4.04
N GLU A 68 -2.67 11.07 3.60
CA GLU A 68 -3.40 9.77 3.64
C GLU A 68 -2.83 8.71 2.70
N ARG A 69 -2.01 9.11 1.75
CA ARG A 69 -1.28 8.20 0.85
C ARG A 69 0.18 8.15 1.30
N PRO A 70 0.77 6.95 1.48
CA PRO A 70 2.20 6.83 1.74
C PRO A 70 3.02 7.53 0.67
N ALA A 71 3.96 8.38 1.09
CA ALA A 71 4.84 9.04 0.15
C ALA A 71 5.76 8.05 -0.57
N TRP A 72 6.17 6.98 0.13
CA TRP A 72 7.01 5.92 -0.42
C TRP A 72 6.21 4.64 -0.65
N ARG A 73 6.37 4.04 -1.82
CA ARG A 73 5.86 2.69 -2.14
C ARG A 73 6.93 1.94 -2.91
N GLY A 74 7.06 0.64 -2.67
CA GLY A 74 8.02 -0.17 -3.40
C GLY A 74 7.58 -1.61 -3.54
N THR A 75 7.97 -2.25 -4.63
CA THR A 75 7.79 -3.67 -4.86
C THR A 75 9.06 -4.27 -5.44
N LEU A 76 9.46 -5.43 -4.91
CA LEU A 76 10.53 -6.26 -5.47
C LEU A 76 9.96 -7.66 -5.67
N THR A 77 9.90 -8.14 -6.90
CA THR A 77 9.49 -9.49 -7.24
C THR A 77 10.67 -10.25 -7.82
N ALA A 78 10.98 -11.41 -7.24
CA ALA A 78 11.93 -12.37 -7.76
C ALA A 78 11.18 -13.64 -8.15
N GLN A 79 11.38 -14.11 -9.38
CA GLN A 79 10.93 -15.43 -9.82
C GLN A 79 12.16 -16.22 -10.26
N TYR A 80 12.27 -17.45 -9.78
CA TYR A 80 13.39 -18.31 -10.11
C TYR A 80 12.90 -19.66 -10.61
N THR A 81 13.36 -20.05 -11.79
CA THR A 81 12.96 -21.31 -12.43
C THR A 81 14.18 -22.19 -12.65
N ILE A 82 14.11 -23.44 -12.19
CA ILE A 82 15.14 -24.46 -12.39
C ILE A 82 14.50 -25.78 -12.84
N GLY A 83 14.66 -26.09 -14.12
CA GLY A 83 14.01 -27.26 -14.73
C GLY A 83 12.50 -27.17 -14.59
N ARG A 84 11.91 -28.06 -13.78
CA ARG A 84 10.45 -28.12 -13.53
C ARG A 84 10.01 -27.37 -12.28
N VAL A 85 10.94 -26.95 -11.43
CA VAL A 85 10.63 -26.22 -10.19
C VAL A 85 10.67 -24.73 -10.48
N HIS A 86 9.70 -23.99 -9.97
CA HIS A 86 9.71 -22.54 -9.97
C HIS A 86 9.33 -22.00 -8.59
N GLY A 87 9.86 -20.83 -8.24
CA GLY A 87 9.54 -20.13 -7.02
C GLY A 87 9.34 -18.65 -7.27
N LEU A 88 8.49 -18.03 -6.47
CA LEU A 88 8.24 -16.60 -6.45
C LEU A 88 8.45 -16.08 -5.04
N GLY A 89 9.16 -14.96 -4.92
CA GLY A 89 9.20 -14.13 -3.73
C GLY A 89 8.83 -12.71 -4.11
N ARG A 90 7.93 -12.08 -3.34
CA ARG A 90 7.56 -10.68 -3.54
C ARG A 90 7.61 -9.93 -2.23
N LEU A 91 8.32 -8.80 -2.23
CA LEU A 91 8.31 -7.81 -1.17
C LEU A 91 7.50 -6.61 -1.63
N SER A 92 6.51 -6.19 -0.83
CA SER A 92 5.75 -4.96 -1.04
C SER A 92 5.90 -4.04 0.17
N TYR A 93 6.47 -2.87 -0.02
CA TYR A 93 6.67 -1.87 1.01
C TYR A 93 5.72 -0.69 0.84
N TYR A 94 5.11 -0.28 1.94
CA TYR A 94 4.29 0.91 2.06
C TYR A 94 4.87 1.78 3.17
N GLY A 95 5.22 3.02 2.83
CA GLY A 95 5.71 3.99 3.80
C GLY A 95 4.67 4.39 4.85
N CYS A 96 5.08 5.26 5.77
CA CYS A 96 4.14 5.84 6.71
C CYS A 96 3.09 6.72 6.00
N PHE A 97 1.92 6.82 6.62
CA PHE A 97 0.83 7.69 6.20
C PHE A 97 0.17 8.28 7.45
N ALA A 98 -0.68 9.29 7.26
CA ALA A 98 -1.47 9.86 8.34
C ALA A 98 -2.95 9.84 7.98
N SER A 99 -3.82 9.78 8.97
CA SER A 99 -5.27 9.95 8.77
C SER A 99 -5.85 10.76 9.92
N ALA A 100 -6.97 11.41 9.66
CA ALA A 100 -7.72 12.20 10.63
C ALA A 100 -9.22 11.90 10.45
N GLN A 101 -10.01 12.04 11.51
CA GLN A 101 -11.44 11.74 11.46
C GLN A 101 -12.30 12.99 11.59
N PRO A 102 -13.47 13.04 10.91
CA PRO A 102 -14.44 14.11 11.09
C PRO A 102 -14.81 14.25 12.57
N SER A 103 -14.98 15.48 13.04
CA SER A 103 -15.27 15.83 14.45
C SER A 103 -14.13 15.66 15.45
N PHE A 104 -13.01 15.04 15.08
CA PHE A 104 -11.83 14.90 15.92
C PHE A 104 -10.68 15.74 15.38
N THR A 105 -9.99 16.46 16.27
CA THR A 105 -8.91 17.38 15.90
C THR A 105 -7.54 16.70 15.74
N ASP A 106 -7.47 15.38 15.90
CA ASP A 106 -6.20 14.68 16.06
C ASP A 106 -5.80 13.96 14.78
N ARG A 107 -4.72 14.46 14.17
CA ARG A 107 -4.00 13.78 13.11
C ARG A 107 -3.23 12.60 13.71
N GLU A 108 -3.51 11.39 13.25
CA GLU A 108 -2.76 10.19 13.62
C GLU A 108 -1.77 9.78 12.53
N THR A 109 -0.63 9.20 12.92
CA THR A 109 0.39 8.69 12.01
C THR A 109 0.57 7.20 12.19
N TYR A 110 0.58 6.47 11.07
CA TYR A 110 0.69 5.02 10.98
C TYR A 110 2.06 4.68 10.38
N GLY A 111 2.75 3.71 10.98
CA GLY A 111 4.08 3.31 10.57
C GLY A 111 4.08 2.52 9.26
N GLY A 112 5.19 2.60 8.53
CA GLY A 112 5.38 1.83 7.31
C GLY A 112 5.28 0.31 7.54
N LYS A 113 4.91 -0.41 6.49
CA LYS A 113 4.68 -1.87 6.52
C LYS A 113 5.32 -2.54 5.31
N THR A 114 5.85 -3.73 5.54
CA THR A 114 6.40 -4.59 4.51
C THR A 114 5.62 -5.89 4.49
N LEU A 115 5.06 -6.24 3.33
CA LEU A 115 4.38 -7.51 3.09
C LEU A 115 5.30 -8.40 2.27
N ILE A 116 5.35 -9.68 2.63
CA ILE A 116 6.11 -10.70 1.91
C ILE A 116 5.14 -11.75 1.40
N ASP A 117 5.17 -12.01 0.10
CA ASP A 117 4.48 -13.12 -0.54
C ASP A 117 5.52 -14.15 -1.00
N ALA A 118 5.16 -15.43 -0.95
CA ALA A 118 6.00 -16.52 -1.43
C ALA A 118 5.15 -17.60 -2.11
N GLU A 119 5.67 -18.18 -3.19
CA GLU A 119 5.06 -19.32 -3.89
C GLU A 119 6.16 -20.29 -4.32
N VAL A 120 5.86 -21.58 -4.27
CA VAL A 120 6.68 -22.63 -4.90
C VAL A 120 5.76 -23.52 -5.74
N GLY A 121 6.23 -23.91 -6.92
CA GLY A 121 5.50 -24.78 -7.81
C GLY A 121 6.37 -25.73 -8.61
N TYR A 122 5.69 -26.68 -9.23
CA TYR A 122 6.29 -27.75 -10.02
C TYR A 122 5.47 -28.02 -11.28
N HIS A 123 6.17 -28.16 -12.40
CA HIS A 123 5.59 -28.47 -13.70
C HIS A 123 5.61 -29.97 -13.99
N PHE A 124 4.42 -30.58 -14.05
CA PHE A 124 4.14 -31.98 -14.37
C PHE A 124 3.59 -32.11 -15.81
N SER A 125 4.45 -32.29 -16.81
CA SER A 125 3.99 -32.39 -18.21
C SER A 125 3.07 -31.23 -18.58
N ASP A 126 1.75 -31.44 -18.65
CA ASP A 126 0.75 -30.44 -19.02
C ASP A 126 0.09 -29.73 -17.82
N VAL A 127 0.48 -30.10 -16.59
CA VAL A 127 -0.08 -29.59 -15.35
C VAL A 127 0.96 -28.82 -14.54
N ASN A 128 0.65 -27.59 -14.16
CA ASN A 128 1.46 -26.80 -13.22
C ASN A 128 0.76 -26.76 -11.86
N LEU A 129 1.43 -27.22 -10.80
CA LEU A 129 0.92 -27.15 -9.44
C LEU A 129 1.77 -26.20 -8.60
N ALA A 130 1.14 -25.35 -7.80
CA ALA A 130 1.83 -24.44 -6.90
C ALA A 130 1.10 -24.33 -5.56
N ILE A 131 1.87 -24.06 -4.50
CA ILE A 131 1.36 -23.64 -3.20
C ILE A 131 2.00 -22.30 -2.84
N GLY A 132 1.21 -21.39 -2.30
CA GLY A 132 1.67 -20.04 -2.00
C GLY A 132 0.98 -19.42 -0.81
N ALA A 133 1.62 -18.36 -0.33
CA ALA A 133 1.16 -17.52 0.76
C ALA A 133 1.30 -16.06 0.35
N ARG A 134 0.20 -15.31 0.42
CA ARG A 134 0.21 -13.85 0.44
C ARG A 134 0.25 -13.38 1.88
N ASN A 135 1.02 -12.32 2.14
CA ASN A 135 1.25 -11.80 3.48
C ASN A 135 1.70 -12.93 4.45
N LEU A 136 2.80 -13.61 4.09
CA LEU A 136 3.33 -14.79 4.76
C LEU A 136 3.51 -14.61 6.28
N PHE A 137 3.84 -13.39 6.71
CA PHE A 137 4.08 -13.03 8.11
C PHE A 137 2.86 -12.47 8.84
N ASP A 138 1.67 -12.54 8.24
CA ASP A 138 0.41 -12.09 8.87
C ASP A 138 0.48 -10.64 9.37
N VAL A 139 0.97 -9.75 8.50
CA VAL A 139 1.16 -8.32 8.82
C VAL A 139 -0.18 -7.59 8.72
N TYR A 140 -0.50 -6.78 9.73
CA TYR A 140 -1.67 -5.91 9.77
C TYR A 140 -1.27 -4.43 9.76
N PRO A 141 -2.19 -3.53 9.37
CA PRO A 141 -2.02 -2.09 9.58
C PRO A 141 -1.87 -1.77 11.07
N ASP A 142 -1.36 -0.59 11.42
CA ASP A 142 -1.42 -0.15 12.82
C ASP A 142 -2.87 0.22 13.18
N LYS A 143 -3.25 -0.05 14.43
CA LYS A 143 -4.55 0.39 14.97
C LYS A 143 -4.52 1.89 15.27
N PRO A 144 -5.66 2.60 15.15
CA PRO A 144 -5.80 3.95 15.70
C PRO A 144 -5.45 3.95 17.19
N LYS A 145 -4.70 4.96 17.64
CA LYS A 145 -4.30 5.13 19.04
C LYS A 145 -5.37 5.82 19.86
N ALA A 146 -6.11 6.76 19.28
CA ALA A 146 -7.23 7.39 19.96
C ALA A 146 -8.44 6.43 19.95
N GLU A 147 -8.99 6.14 21.12
CA GLU A 147 -10.14 5.23 21.26
C GLU A 147 -11.34 5.69 20.43
N PHE A 148 -11.55 7.01 20.34
CA PHE A 148 -12.64 7.58 19.54
C PHE A 148 -12.47 7.37 18.02
N ASN A 149 -11.24 7.18 17.55
CA ASN A 149 -10.93 6.97 16.14
C ASN A 149 -11.14 5.51 15.69
N ASN A 150 -11.62 4.61 16.55
CA ASN A 150 -11.94 3.24 16.14
C ASN A 150 -13.45 2.91 16.23
N ASN A 151 -14.29 3.91 16.55
CA ASN A 151 -15.74 3.77 16.72
C ASN A 151 -16.12 2.55 17.59
N ASP A 152 -15.62 2.53 18.84
CA ASP A 152 -15.79 1.41 19.78
C ASP A 152 -15.34 0.06 19.21
N ASN A 153 -14.16 0.04 18.56
CA ASN A 153 -13.58 -1.08 17.82
C ASN A 153 -14.39 -1.59 16.62
N THR A 154 -15.42 -0.86 16.16
CA THR A 154 -16.11 -1.18 14.91
C THR A 154 -15.17 -1.05 13.71
N PHE A 155 -14.24 -0.07 13.76
CA PHE A 155 -13.22 0.16 12.74
C PHE A 155 -11.82 0.02 13.36
N PRO A 156 -11.33 -1.22 13.55
CA PRO A 156 -10.08 -1.47 14.27
C PRO A 156 -8.83 -1.03 13.50
N TRP A 157 -8.96 -0.73 12.20
CA TRP A 157 -7.87 -0.34 11.32
C TRP A 157 -8.20 1.00 10.65
N ALA A 158 -7.17 1.80 10.36
CA ALA A 158 -7.35 3.03 9.61
C ALA A 158 -7.92 2.75 8.21
N ALA A 159 -9.01 3.43 7.84
CA ALA A 159 -9.62 3.30 6.51
C ALA A 159 -8.64 3.68 5.38
N ALA A 160 -7.70 4.58 5.65
CA ALA A 160 -6.65 4.99 4.73
C ALA A 160 -5.50 3.97 4.59
N SER A 161 -5.58 2.79 5.21
CA SER A 161 -4.56 1.75 5.08
C SER A 161 -4.23 1.45 3.61
N PRO A 162 -2.94 1.47 3.21
CA PRO A 162 -2.55 1.30 1.82
C PRO A 162 -2.55 -0.17 1.35
N PHE A 163 -2.88 -1.11 2.24
CA PHE A 163 -3.06 -2.54 1.96
C PHE A 163 -4.22 -3.11 2.79
N GLY A 164 -4.72 -4.28 2.39
CA GLY A 164 -5.87 -4.92 3.03
C GLY A 164 -5.58 -5.50 4.42
N TYR A 165 -6.63 -5.71 5.21
CA TYR A 165 -6.58 -6.21 6.58
C TYR A 165 -6.98 -7.69 6.71
N ASN A 166 -6.83 -8.46 5.64
CA ASN A 166 -7.21 -9.88 5.57
C ASN A 166 -6.19 -10.83 6.22
N GLY A 167 -5.06 -10.32 6.71
CA GLY A 167 -3.99 -11.15 7.25
C GLY A 167 -3.33 -12.05 6.19
N ARG A 168 -2.80 -13.19 6.63
CA ARG A 168 -2.20 -14.21 5.78
C ARG A 168 -3.24 -14.96 4.96
N TYR A 169 -2.97 -15.11 3.66
CA TYR A 169 -3.80 -15.90 2.74
C TYR A 169 -2.99 -17.03 2.12
N LEU A 170 -3.35 -18.28 2.42
CA LEU A 170 -2.75 -19.48 1.85
C LEU A 170 -3.59 -19.99 0.68
N TYR A 171 -2.92 -20.47 -0.37
CA TYR A 171 -3.60 -21.02 -1.53
C TYR A 171 -2.82 -22.15 -2.19
N ALA A 172 -3.54 -22.95 -2.96
CA ALA A 172 -2.99 -23.87 -3.94
C ALA A 172 -3.52 -23.48 -5.33
N ARG A 173 -2.67 -23.60 -6.35
CA ARG A 173 -3.00 -23.29 -7.74
C ARG A 173 -2.70 -24.51 -8.60
N ALA A 174 -3.63 -24.85 -9.49
CA ALA A 174 -3.48 -25.90 -10.49
C ALA A 174 -3.83 -25.33 -11.85
N GLU A 175 -2.91 -25.45 -12.80
CA GLU A 175 -3.08 -24.94 -14.16
C GLU A 175 -2.88 -26.10 -15.12
N VAL A 176 -3.85 -26.31 -16.01
CA VAL A 176 -3.79 -27.39 -17.01
C VAL A 176 -3.71 -26.75 -18.37
N ARG A 177 -2.63 -27.03 -19.10
CA ARG A 177 -2.48 -26.59 -20.48
C ARG A 177 -3.26 -27.54 -21.38
N LEU A 178 -4.32 -27.03 -22.01
CA LEU A 178 -5.07 -27.78 -23.01
C LEU A 178 -4.32 -27.72 -24.34
N ILE A 179 -4.09 -28.88 -24.96
CA ILE A 179 -3.52 -28.98 -26.29
C ILE A 179 -4.65 -28.71 -27.29
N GLN A 180 -4.47 -27.71 -28.16
CA GLN A 180 -5.32 -27.50 -29.34
C GLN A 180 -4.80 -28.32 -30.52
#